data_AF-A0A7M2XDY7-F1
#
_entry.id   AF-A0A7M2XDY7-F1
#
_cell.length_a   1.000
_cell.length_b   1.000
_cell.length_c   1.000
_cell.angle_alpha   90.00
_cell.angle_beta   90.00
_cell.angle_gamma   90.00
#
_symmetry.space_group_name_H-M   'P 1'
#
loop_
_entity.id
_entity.type
_entity.pdbx_description
1 polymer ?
#
loop_
_entity_poly.entity_id
_entity_poly.type
_entity_poly.pdbx_seq_one_letter_code
_entity_poly.pdbx_strand_id
1 'polypeptide(L)'
;MGWNSWNAFGTDIDEEKVIASAQLIVDSGLAAKGYRYVNIDDGWWAKRRQADGRVLIRTDNFPSARTADGNTSFRPFTDRLHAMGLKAGIYSEIGRNSCGQIYGDPAGPGQPAGTMAEREIGLYGHIDQDIALYFGEWNFDYIKVDGCGIRALAADSPQVKSGRLRALDPLIDYDTIPRTNIPAVKGLFDQVGQALSRNKPGNDFVLSICLWGSADVRSWARTLGNLSRTSEDISPNWERMLHNLDSASRRELYAKPNSWNDPDMLFIGSGEFDDAHLTEARSHMSLWAMLNAPLIIGFDLRKASPAMMGVLGNAQVIALNQDAAAHQAVLAYDGDSVQIFTKTLADGTKAVALFNRTGSPIDVKLIASHLKYRADQPITLTDLWDGDTKSFANEMPVHLERHQTLLFKASGTREHAQGLYLSEQPGNVNPAVDGIVHPMADPMVYRGLLPWRSTKADGEHPVYGGWGGARADATPFAQTPKIAGKTYHNAIGTLANSRLEVRNTGFSTFTTLAGIDDSVADPTARVRFSVHADGKLLKQTGWMKPGDAPAAIAVPVKGAKIVELVAEGNHPEMQNVAVDWAEAALDR
;
A
#
# COMPACT_ATOMS: atom_id res chain seq x y z
N MET A 1 -8.56 6.61 7.30
CA MET A 1 -8.70 7.70 6.30
C MET A 1 -8.40 9.03 6.98
N GLY A 2 -7.92 10.04 6.25
CA GLY A 2 -7.49 11.30 6.85
C GLY A 2 -7.07 12.35 5.84
N TRP A 3 -6.24 13.29 6.29
CA TRP A 3 -5.67 14.40 5.52
C TRP A 3 -4.20 14.58 5.90
N ASN A 4 -3.36 14.97 4.95
CA ASN A 4 -1.94 15.28 5.15
C ASN A 4 -1.58 16.61 4.47
N SER A 5 -0.73 17.40 5.12
CA SER A 5 -0.38 18.76 4.70
C SER A 5 0.53 18.89 3.48
N TRP A 6 1.27 17.85 3.10
CA TRP A 6 2.40 17.94 2.16
C TRP A 6 2.00 18.44 0.77
N ASN A 7 1.02 17.79 0.14
CA ASN A 7 0.60 18.14 -1.22
C ASN A 7 -0.07 19.53 -1.28
N ALA A 8 -0.60 20.02 -0.15
CA ALA A 8 -1.24 21.33 -0.05
C ALA A 8 -0.22 22.45 0.18
N PHE A 9 0.79 22.21 1.03
CA PHE A 9 1.59 23.27 1.64
C PHE A 9 3.11 23.04 1.57
N GLY A 10 3.57 21.86 1.16
CA GLY A 10 4.98 21.47 1.20
C GLY A 10 5.56 21.66 2.59
N THR A 11 6.70 22.33 2.69
CA THR A 11 7.34 22.71 3.96
C THR A 11 6.80 24.02 4.55
N ASP A 12 5.95 24.77 3.83
CA ASP A 12 5.32 26.01 4.30
C ASP A 12 4.03 25.73 5.08
N ILE A 13 4.17 24.95 6.17
CA ILE A 13 3.06 24.56 7.04
C ILE A 13 2.99 25.46 8.27
N ASP A 14 1.77 25.73 8.71
CA ASP A 14 1.47 26.48 9.94
C ASP A 14 0.19 25.97 10.61
N GLU A 15 0.03 26.31 11.88
CA GLU A 15 -1.08 25.85 12.71
C GLU A 15 -2.44 26.32 12.18
N GLU A 16 -2.52 27.53 11.64
CA GLU A 16 -3.77 28.08 11.13
C GLU A 16 -4.27 27.26 9.93
N LYS A 17 -3.41 27.01 8.94
CA LYS A 17 -3.72 26.19 7.76
C LYS A 17 -4.21 24.80 8.19
N VAL A 18 -3.50 24.13 9.10
CA VAL A 18 -3.83 22.76 9.52
C VAL A 18 -5.14 22.70 10.31
N ILE A 19 -5.35 23.62 11.25
CA ILE A 19 -6.58 23.67 12.03
C ILE A 19 -7.78 24.03 11.14
N ALA A 20 -7.61 24.93 10.17
CA ALA A 20 -8.68 25.25 9.21
C ALA A 20 -9.08 24.03 8.37
N SER A 21 -8.10 23.24 7.89
CA SER A 21 -8.37 21.98 7.20
C SER A 21 -9.07 20.96 8.13
N ALA A 22 -8.65 20.84 9.39
CA ALA A 22 -9.30 19.98 10.38
C ALA A 22 -10.76 20.38 10.63
N GLN A 23 -11.05 21.69 10.74
CA GLN A 23 -12.40 22.20 10.93
C GLN A 23 -13.29 21.88 9.72
N LEU A 24 -12.77 22.02 8.50
CA LEU A 24 -13.49 21.67 7.28
C LEU A 24 -13.81 20.17 7.20
N ILE A 25 -12.93 19.30 7.68
CA ILE A 25 -13.20 17.85 7.75
C ILE A 25 -14.39 17.57 8.68
N VAL A 26 -14.51 18.30 9.80
CA VAL A 26 -15.65 18.18 10.73
C VAL A 26 -16.92 18.77 10.11
N ASP A 27 -16.87 20.03 9.68
CA ASP A 27 -18.04 20.81 9.24
C ASP A 27 -18.69 20.24 7.98
N SER A 28 -17.89 19.67 7.09
CA SER A 28 -18.40 19.00 5.87
C SER A 28 -18.99 17.61 6.10
N GLY A 29 -18.84 17.07 7.32
CA GLY A 29 -19.24 15.70 7.65
C GLY A 29 -18.28 14.62 7.15
N LEU A 30 -17.11 14.96 6.59
CA LEU A 30 -16.08 13.97 6.23
C LEU A 30 -15.58 13.20 7.46
N ALA A 31 -15.48 13.85 8.62
CA ALA A 31 -15.15 13.20 9.89
C ALA A 31 -16.13 12.05 10.22
N ALA A 32 -17.44 12.30 10.06
CA ALA A 32 -18.49 11.31 10.29
C ALA A 32 -18.43 10.14 9.29
N LYS A 33 -17.86 10.37 8.10
CA LYS A 33 -17.61 9.35 7.07
C LYS A 33 -16.30 8.59 7.24
N GLY A 34 -15.47 8.94 8.23
CA GLY A 34 -14.26 8.19 8.60
C GLY A 34 -12.93 8.90 8.34
N TYR A 35 -12.92 10.12 7.82
CA TYR A 35 -11.71 10.95 7.73
C TYR A 35 -11.33 11.49 9.11
N ARG A 36 -10.48 10.77 9.84
CA ARG A 36 -10.18 11.04 11.26
C ARG A 36 -8.77 11.51 11.53
N TYR A 37 -7.80 11.19 10.67
CA TYR A 37 -6.41 11.58 10.87
C TYR A 37 -6.11 12.94 10.24
N VAL A 38 -5.45 13.83 10.97
CA VAL A 38 -4.90 15.10 10.49
C VAL A 38 -3.39 15.06 10.71
N ASN A 39 -2.66 14.90 9.61
CA ASN A 39 -1.23 14.63 9.64
C ASN A 39 -0.45 15.89 9.22
N ILE A 40 0.44 16.37 10.09
CA ILE A 40 1.46 17.34 9.70
C ILE A 40 2.64 16.60 9.06
N ASP A 41 3.04 17.05 7.88
CA ASP A 41 4.19 16.50 7.15
C ASP A 41 5.47 17.33 7.41
N ASP A 42 6.49 17.23 6.56
CA ASP A 42 7.77 17.91 6.77
C ASP A 42 7.64 19.44 6.90
N GLY A 43 8.59 20.08 7.61
CA GLY A 43 8.69 21.54 7.77
C GLY A 43 8.42 22.09 9.18
N TRP A 44 7.89 21.28 10.11
CA TRP A 44 7.42 21.75 11.42
C TRP A 44 8.52 22.07 12.45
N TRP A 45 9.70 21.46 12.31
CA TRP A 45 10.84 21.49 13.23
C TRP A 45 11.63 22.79 13.13
N ALA A 46 11.97 23.47 14.23
CA ALA A 46 12.91 24.58 14.19
C ALA A 46 14.37 24.10 14.06
N LYS A 47 14.79 23.23 14.98
CA LYS A 47 16.15 22.65 15.09
C LYS A 47 16.22 21.60 16.20
N ARG A 48 17.31 20.83 16.26
CA ARG A 48 17.67 19.96 17.38
C ARG A 48 18.61 20.66 18.36
N ARG A 49 18.22 20.75 19.62
CA ARG A 49 19.03 21.31 20.70
C ARG A 49 20.19 20.38 21.03
N GLN A 50 21.42 20.87 20.93
CA GLN A 50 22.62 20.04 21.08
C GLN A 50 22.89 19.57 22.52
N ALA A 51 22.44 20.34 23.51
CA ALA A 51 22.72 20.05 24.91
C ALA A 51 22.09 18.74 25.41
N ASP A 52 20.93 18.37 24.84
CA ASP A 52 20.14 17.21 25.29
C ASP A 52 19.51 16.41 24.15
N GLY A 53 19.74 16.80 22.89
CA GLY A 53 19.20 16.13 21.72
C GLY A 53 17.72 16.43 21.45
N ARG A 54 17.03 17.29 22.20
CA ARG A 54 15.59 17.53 22.01
C ARG A 54 15.31 18.28 20.70
N VAL A 55 14.35 17.80 19.91
CA VAL A 55 13.79 18.54 18.77
C VAL A 55 12.90 19.69 19.26
N LEU A 56 13.12 20.88 18.71
CA LEU A 56 12.31 22.07 18.97
C LEU A 56 11.38 22.37 17.79
N ILE A 57 10.20 22.90 18.06
CA ILE A 57 9.15 23.24 17.09
C ILE A 57 9.31 24.70 16.62
N ARG A 58 8.96 25.02 15.37
CA ARG A 58 8.85 26.41 14.90
C ARG A 58 7.65 27.11 15.52
N THR A 59 7.85 27.79 16.64
CA THR A 59 6.76 28.47 17.36
C THR A 59 6.19 29.70 16.65
N ASP A 60 6.81 30.15 15.57
CA ASP A 60 6.26 31.25 14.76
C ASP A 60 5.21 30.73 13.77
N ASN A 61 5.35 29.47 13.32
CA ASN A 61 4.36 28.74 12.51
C ASN A 61 3.33 28.01 13.38
N PHE A 62 3.76 27.50 14.53
CA PHE A 62 2.94 26.78 15.51
C PHE A 62 2.94 27.51 16.85
N PRO A 63 2.23 28.65 16.98
CA PRO A 63 2.26 29.49 18.17
C PRO A 63 1.79 28.77 19.44
N SER A 64 0.87 27.80 19.32
CA SER A 64 0.43 27.00 20.48
C SER A 64 1.54 26.13 21.07
N ALA A 65 2.63 25.90 20.32
CA ALA A 65 3.74 25.08 20.78
C ALA A 65 4.70 25.79 21.74
N ARG A 66 4.54 27.10 21.94
CA ARG A 66 5.39 27.90 22.82
C ARG A 66 5.08 27.58 24.29
N THR A 67 6.11 27.23 25.05
CA THR A 67 5.99 27.01 26.50
C THR A 67 6.89 27.97 27.29
N ALA A 68 6.60 28.16 28.58
CA ALA A 68 7.26 29.17 29.42
C ALA A 68 8.71 28.82 29.79
N ASP A 69 9.07 27.54 29.80
CA ASP A 69 10.40 27.04 30.19
C ASP A 69 11.40 27.03 29.01
N GLY A 70 10.98 27.51 27.84
CA GLY A 70 11.78 27.52 26.61
C GLY A 70 11.84 26.17 25.89
N ASN A 71 11.18 25.13 26.40
CA ASN A 71 10.84 23.95 25.60
C ASN A 71 9.70 24.30 24.63
N THR A 72 9.47 23.41 23.67
CA THR A 72 8.29 23.48 22.80
C THR A 72 7.47 22.21 22.97
N SER A 73 6.15 22.32 22.80
CA SER A 73 5.24 21.18 22.92
C SER A 73 4.08 21.21 21.93
N PHE A 74 3.90 20.15 21.15
CA PHE A 74 2.70 20.01 20.33
C PHE A 74 1.46 19.59 21.13
N ARG A 75 1.56 19.39 22.45
CA ARG A 75 0.43 18.91 23.23
C ARG A 75 -0.83 19.78 23.08
N PRO A 76 -0.78 21.12 23.17
CA PRO A 76 -1.97 21.96 22.95
C PRO A 76 -2.58 21.79 21.55
N PHE A 77 -1.74 21.64 20.52
CA PHE A 77 -2.19 21.38 19.15
C PHE A 77 -2.91 20.03 19.02
N THR A 78 -2.32 18.97 19.58
CA THR A 78 -2.95 17.63 19.56
C THR A 78 -4.23 17.57 20.39
N ASP A 79 -4.26 18.20 21.58
CA ASP A 79 -5.45 18.25 22.43
C ASP A 79 -6.60 18.97 21.71
N ARG A 80 -6.29 20.01 20.91
CA ARG A 80 -7.27 20.70 20.08
C ARG A 80 -7.86 19.78 19.00
N LEU A 81 -7.04 19.01 18.29
CA LEU A 81 -7.52 18.03 17.31
C LEU A 81 -8.34 16.91 17.98
N HIS A 82 -7.92 16.43 19.15
CA HIS A 82 -8.64 15.43 19.92
C HIS A 82 -9.99 15.93 20.43
N ALA A 83 -10.08 17.20 20.85
CA ALA A 83 -11.34 17.84 21.24
C ALA A 83 -12.34 17.93 20.07
N MET A 84 -11.86 17.92 18.82
CA MET A 84 -12.69 17.83 17.61
C MET A 84 -13.10 16.38 17.27
N GLY A 85 -12.64 15.39 18.03
CA GLY A 85 -12.85 13.96 17.74
C GLY A 85 -11.93 13.41 16.65
N LEU A 86 -10.89 14.16 16.28
CA LEU A 86 -9.89 13.77 15.28
C LEU A 86 -8.67 13.13 15.95
N LYS A 87 -7.76 12.59 15.13
CA LYS A 87 -6.49 11.95 15.50
C LYS A 87 -5.34 12.77 14.91
N ALA A 88 -4.29 12.99 15.69
CA ALA A 88 -3.15 13.80 15.28
C ALA A 88 -2.04 12.92 14.72
N GLY A 89 -1.50 13.27 13.54
CA GLY A 89 -0.34 12.60 12.95
C GLY A 89 0.86 13.53 12.78
N ILE A 90 2.05 12.97 12.92
CA ILE A 90 3.34 13.66 12.76
C ILE A 90 4.21 12.99 11.69
N TYR A 91 5.13 13.75 11.11
CA TYR A 91 6.15 13.25 10.19
C TYR A 91 7.52 13.22 10.86
N SER A 92 8.30 12.20 10.53
CA SER A 92 9.73 12.10 10.81
C SER A 92 10.48 11.36 9.70
N GLU A 93 11.80 11.30 9.82
CA GLU A 93 12.70 10.63 8.88
C GLU A 93 13.67 9.73 9.66
N ILE A 94 13.96 8.53 9.16
CA ILE A 94 14.70 7.51 9.90
C ILE A 94 16.22 7.77 10.01
N GLY A 95 16.78 8.50 9.05
CA GLY A 95 18.14 9.01 8.99
C GLY A 95 18.35 10.33 9.74
N ARG A 96 19.36 11.10 9.31
CA ARG A 96 19.77 12.36 9.97
C ARG A 96 18.91 13.57 9.59
N ASN A 97 18.39 13.59 8.37
CA ASN A 97 17.84 14.78 7.74
C ASN A 97 16.64 14.41 6.88
N SER A 98 15.60 15.24 6.94
CA SER A 98 14.37 15.00 6.19
C SER A 98 14.55 15.16 4.68
N CYS A 99 13.56 14.67 3.93
CA CYS A 99 13.50 14.85 2.48
C CYS A 99 13.47 16.33 2.07
N GLY A 100 12.73 17.18 2.79
CA GLY A 100 12.68 18.61 2.54
C GLY A 100 14.05 19.27 2.70
N GLN A 101 14.91 18.78 3.60
CA GLN A 101 16.29 19.26 3.72
C GLN A 101 17.17 18.79 2.58
N ILE A 102 16.97 17.58 2.06
CA ILE A 102 17.83 16.95 1.05
C ILE A 102 17.52 17.46 -0.36
N TYR A 103 16.23 17.53 -0.70
CA TYR A 103 15.74 17.81 -2.06
C TYR A 103 15.10 19.19 -2.21
N GLY A 104 14.67 19.82 -1.11
CA GLY A 104 14.08 21.16 -1.13
C GLY A 104 15.12 22.28 -1.27
N ASP A 105 14.62 23.49 -1.51
CA ASP A 105 15.44 24.71 -1.47
C ASP A 105 15.95 24.94 -0.03
N PRO A 106 17.28 24.99 0.21
CA PRO A 106 17.83 25.28 1.54
C PRO A 106 17.45 26.67 2.10
N ALA A 107 17.08 27.61 1.22
CA ALA A 107 16.57 28.93 1.59
C ALA A 107 15.03 28.97 1.61
N GLY A 108 14.37 27.85 1.28
CA GLY A 108 12.93 27.73 1.28
C GLY A 108 12.31 27.78 2.68
N PRO A 109 10.97 27.95 2.75
CA PRO A 109 10.25 27.94 4.01
C PRO A 109 10.39 26.59 4.71
N GLY A 110 10.29 26.58 6.04
CA GLY A 110 10.26 25.34 6.81
C GLY A 110 11.59 24.59 6.90
N GLN A 111 12.73 25.20 6.54
CA GLN A 111 14.08 24.60 6.68
C GLN A 111 14.69 24.78 8.08
N PRO A 112 15.20 23.71 8.73
CA PRO A 112 15.76 23.82 10.08
C PRO A 112 16.95 24.80 10.16
N ALA A 113 17.01 25.56 11.25
CA ALA A 113 18.00 26.61 11.45
C ALA A 113 19.20 26.16 12.30
N GLY A 114 20.28 26.96 12.27
CA GLY A 114 21.47 26.76 13.10
C GLY A 114 22.60 26.00 12.40
N THR A 115 23.49 25.45 13.21
CA THR A 115 24.66 24.67 12.78
C THR A 115 24.23 23.37 12.09
N MET A 116 25.16 22.72 11.37
CA MET A 116 24.89 21.44 10.71
C MET A 116 24.30 20.40 11.67
N ALA A 117 24.85 20.29 12.90
CA ALA A 117 24.37 19.35 13.90
C ALA A 117 22.99 19.74 14.46
N GLU A 118 22.69 21.04 14.59
CA GLU A 118 21.34 21.50 14.98
C GLU A 118 20.30 21.24 13.90
N ARG A 119 20.71 21.09 12.63
CA ARG A 119 19.80 20.77 11.53
C ARG A 119 19.53 19.28 11.37
N GLU A 120 20.18 18.40 12.12
CA GLU A 120 19.91 16.95 12.10
C GLU A 120 18.66 16.62 12.92
N ILE A 121 17.50 16.75 12.29
CA ILE A 121 16.19 16.59 12.95
C ILE A 121 15.58 15.19 12.81
N GLY A 122 16.18 14.31 11.99
CA GLY A 122 15.71 12.94 11.83
C GLY A 122 15.99 12.07 13.07
N LEU A 123 15.42 10.86 13.09
CA LEU A 123 15.44 9.94 14.22
C LEU A 123 16.80 9.27 14.44
N TYR A 124 17.75 9.38 13.51
CA TYR A 124 19.03 8.65 13.61
C TYR A 124 19.79 9.00 14.90
N GLY A 125 19.95 8.00 15.77
CA GLY A 125 20.56 8.15 17.10
C GLY A 125 19.62 8.68 18.19
N HIS A 126 18.36 8.98 17.87
CA HIS A 126 17.37 9.59 18.76
C HIS A 126 16.00 8.87 18.77
N ILE A 127 15.85 7.70 18.13
CA ILE A 127 14.57 6.98 17.98
C ILE A 127 13.79 6.91 19.31
N ASP A 128 14.39 6.40 20.38
CA ASP A 128 13.69 6.25 21.67
C ASP A 128 13.28 7.60 22.28
N GLN A 129 14.17 8.58 22.21
CA GLN A 129 13.94 9.92 22.76
C GLN A 129 12.81 10.64 22.02
N ASP A 130 12.88 10.64 20.69
CA ASP A 130 11.94 11.36 19.85
C ASP A 130 10.56 10.68 19.83
N ILE A 131 10.50 9.35 19.83
CA ILE A 131 9.22 8.64 19.93
C ILE A 131 8.58 8.84 21.31
N ALA A 132 9.35 8.85 22.40
CA ALA A 132 8.83 9.20 23.72
C ALA A 132 8.30 10.64 23.77
N LEU A 133 8.99 11.57 23.11
CA LEU A 133 8.54 12.95 22.96
C LEU A 133 7.22 13.03 22.17
N TYR A 134 7.14 12.40 20.99
CA TYR A 134 5.98 12.54 20.11
C TYR A 134 4.73 11.85 20.66
N PHE A 135 4.88 10.64 21.20
CA PHE A 135 3.72 9.83 21.64
C PHE A 135 3.44 9.95 23.13
N GLY A 136 4.48 10.12 23.96
CA GLY A 136 4.34 10.25 25.42
C GLY A 136 4.02 11.68 25.85
N GLU A 137 4.81 12.66 25.44
CA GLU A 137 4.61 14.06 25.84
C GLU A 137 3.57 14.77 24.96
N TRP A 138 3.73 14.69 23.64
CA TRP A 138 2.90 15.42 22.68
C TRP A 138 1.61 14.70 22.30
N ASN A 139 1.44 13.42 22.67
CA ASN A 139 0.21 12.67 22.48
C ASN A 139 -0.26 12.54 21.01
N PHE A 140 0.66 12.33 20.06
CA PHE A 140 0.29 11.95 18.70
C PHE A 140 -0.31 10.52 18.63
N ASP A 141 -1.05 10.24 17.55
CA ASP A 141 -1.70 8.95 17.27
C ASP A 141 -1.15 8.28 16.01
N TYR A 142 -0.44 9.02 15.16
CA TYR A 142 0.05 8.56 13.87
C TYR A 142 1.46 9.12 13.64
N ILE A 143 2.34 8.31 13.07
CA ILE A 143 3.62 8.78 12.55
C ILE A 143 3.89 8.24 11.14
N LYS A 144 4.26 9.14 10.22
CA LYS A 144 4.91 8.81 8.95
C LYS A 144 6.41 8.88 9.17
N VAL A 145 7.13 7.80 8.87
CA VAL A 145 8.59 7.74 8.96
C VAL A 145 9.18 7.49 7.58
N ASP A 146 9.92 8.48 7.11
CA ASP A 146 10.53 8.55 5.78
C ASP A 146 11.96 7.99 5.73
N GLY A 147 12.51 7.84 4.52
CA GLY A 147 13.78 7.15 4.27
C GLY A 147 14.90 7.97 3.62
N CYS A 148 14.75 9.28 3.42
CA CYS A 148 15.70 10.06 2.61
C CYS A 148 17.13 10.09 3.19
N GLY A 149 17.26 10.17 4.51
CA GLY A 149 18.54 10.29 5.21
C GLY A 149 19.37 9.01 5.14
N ILE A 150 18.74 7.85 5.00
CA ILE A 150 19.42 6.56 4.78
C ILE A 150 19.56 6.18 3.29
N ARG A 151 19.24 7.12 2.38
CA ARG A 151 19.33 6.95 0.93
C ARG A 151 20.30 7.94 0.28
N ALA A 152 20.22 9.22 0.64
CA ALA A 152 20.79 10.31 -0.17
C ALA A 152 22.04 10.98 0.42
N LEU A 153 22.54 10.50 1.57
CA LEU A 153 23.62 11.15 2.32
C LEU A 153 24.98 10.47 2.17
N ALA A 154 25.21 9.76 1.05
CA ALA A 154 26.54 9.25 0.71
C ALA A 154 27.60 10.35 0.76
N ALA A 155 28.83 9.99 1.13
CA ALA A 155 29.95 10.93 1.27
C ALA A 155 30.21 11.77 0.01
N ASP A 156 29.88 11.23 -1.16
CA ASP A 156 30.09 11.86 -2.45
C ASP A 156 28.89 12.66 -2.98
N SER A 157 27.77 12.69 -2.24
CA SER A 157 26.57 13.42 -2.65
C SER A 157 26.82 14.95 -2.67
N PRO A 158 26.13 15.72 -3.54
CA PRO A 158 26.31 17.17 -3.61
C PRO A 158 26.08 17.90 -2.28
N GLN A 159 25.13 17.40 -1.48
CA GLN A 159 24.76 18.01 -0.20
C GLN A 159 25.81 17.78 0.88
N VAL A 160 26.52 16.64 0.82
CA VAL A 160 27.63 16.34 1.73
C VAL A 160 28.92 17.04 1.27
N LYS A 161 29.24 17.01 -0.02
CA LYS A 161 30.43 17.69 -0.58
C LYS A 161 30.41 19.21 -0.38
N SER A 162 29.22 19.83 -0.41
CA SER A 162 29.08 21.26 -0.11
C SER A 162 29.25 21.61 1.37
N GLY A 163 29.36 20.61 2.26
CA GLY A 163 29.43 20.81 3.71
C GLY A 163 28.10 21.21 4.34
N ARG A 164 26.99 21.12 3.59
CA ARG A 164 25.66 21.53 4.07
C ARG A 164 25.05 20.51 5.03
N LEU A 165 25.18 19.23 4.69
CA LEU A 165 24.69 18.07 5.43
C LEU A 165 25.84 17.12 5.77
N ARG A 166 25.68 16.35 6.86
CA ARG A 166 26.66 15.34 7.27
C ARG A 166 26.39 14.02 6.56
N ALA A 167 27.47 13.32 6.21
CA ALA A 167 27.38 11.99 5.62
C ALA A 167 26.66 10.99 6.53
N LEU A 168 25.88 10.12 5.90
CA LEU A 168 25.41 8.86 6.46
C LEU A 168 25.40 7.85 5.31
N ASP A 169 26.17 6.76 5.48
CA ASP A 169 26.27 5.74 4.44
C ASP A 169 24.87 5.19 4.10
N PRO A 170 24.47 5.21 2.82
CA PRO A 170 23.15 4.75 2.43
C PRO A 170 22.93 3.28 2.77
N LEU A 171 21.79 2.97 3.38
CA LEU A 171 21.29 1.61 3.54
C LEU A 171 20.41 1.20 2.35
N ILE A 172 19.87 2.19 1.63
CA ILE A 172 19.00 2.01 0.49
C ILE A 172 19.72 2.52 -0.76
N ASP A 173 19.96 1.62 -1.71
CA ASP A 173 20.57 1.91 -3.00
C ASP A 173 19.52 1.75 -4.11
N TYR A 174 19.15 2.88 -4.71
CA TYR A 174 18.15 2.93 -5.77
C TYR A 174 18.73 2.55 -7.13
N ASP A 175 20.02 2.80 -7.34
CA ASP A 175 20.66 2.53 -8.62
C ASP A 175 21.03 1.04 -8.72
N THR A 176 21.24 0.39 -7.57
CA THR A 176 21.58 -1.04 -7.49
C THR A 176 20.80 -1.73 -6.37
N ILE A 177 19.57 -2.19 -6.65
CA ILE A 177 18.68 -2.86 -5.68
C ILE A 177 19.40 -3.92 -4.82
N PRO A 178 20.23 -4.84 -5.38
CA PRO A 178 20.94 -5.85 -4.56
C PRO A 178 21.93 -5.30 -3.53
N ARG A 179 22.34 -4.02 -3.62
CA ARG A 179 23.20 -3.37 -2.62
C ARG A 179 22.42 -2.81 -1.43
N THR A 180 21.09 -2.75 -1.51
CA THR A 180 20.25 -2.31 -0.40
C THR A 180 20.39 -3.28 0.79
N ASN A 181 20.72 -2.75 1.96
CA ASN A 181 20.84 -3.51 3.20
C ASN A 181 19.48 -3.63 3.89
N ILE A 182 18.64 -4.53 3.36
CA ILE A 182 17.28 -4.78 3.84
C ILE A 182 17.24 -5.09 5.35
N PRO A 183 18.10 -5.96 5.91
CA PRO A 183 18.11 -6.23 7.35
C PRO A 183 18.37 -4.98 8.21
N ALA A 184 19.29 -4.11 7.80
CA ALA A 184 19.58 -2.89 8.53
C ALA A 184 18.42 -1.89 8.49
N VAL A 185 17.79 -1.72 7.31
CA VAL A 185 16.58 -0.88 7.16
C VAL A 185 15.48 -1.40 8.07
N LYS A 186 15.16 -2.70 8.00
CA LYS A 186 14.16 -3.33 8.87
C LYS A 186 14.49 -3.14 10.35
N GLY A 187 15.76 -3.26 10.74
CA GLY A 187 16.21 -3.08 12.12
C GLY A 187 16.01 -1.66 12.67
N LEU A 188 16.08 -0.63 11.82
CA LEU A 188 15.75 0.75 12.22
C LEU A 188 14.24 0.91 12.47
N PHE A 189 13.40 0.38 11.59
CA PHE A 189 11.94 0.43 11.76
C PHE A 189 11.44 -0.44 12.91
N ASP A 190 12.14 -1.53 13.23
CA ASP A 190 11.85 -2.35 14.41
C ASP A 190 12.10 -1.57 15.70
N GLN A 191 13.19 -0.80 15.78
CA GLN A 191 13.43 0.11 16.91
C GLN A 191 12.31 1.15 17.05
N VAL A 192 11.84 1.73 15.95
CA VAL A 192 10.70 2.65 15.95
C VAL A 192 9.43 1.96 16.49
N GLY A 193 9.08 0.78 15.97
CA GLY A 193 7.91 0.02 16.41
C GLY A 193 7.96 -0.36 17.89
N GLN A 194 9.13 -0.76 18.39
CA GLN A 194 9.33 -1.05 19.81
C GLN A 194 9.22 0.20 20.68
N ALA A 195 9.79 1.33 20.23
CA ALA A 195 9.67 2.61 20.95
C ALA A 195 8.22 3.10 21.00
N LEU A 196 7.46 2.93 19.91
CA LEU A 196 6.03 3.26 19.86
C LEU A 196 5.24 2.40 20.85
N SER A 197 5.48 1.08 20.85
CA SER A 197 4.82 0.14 21.76
C SER A 197 5.07 0.47 23.23
N ARG A 198 6.27 0.96 23.57
CA ARG A 198 6.60 1.43 24.94
C ARG A 198 5.85 2.70 25.33
N ASN A 199 5.70 3.65 24.41
CA ASN A 199 5.15 4.98 24.70
C ASN A 199 3.64 5.11 24.45
N LYS A 200 3.02 4.15 23.77
CA LYS A 200 1.58 4.08 23.55
C LYS A 200 1.07 2.64 23.81
N PRO A 201 0.96 2.24 25.10
CA PRO A 201 0.52 0.90 25.47
C PRO A 201 -0.85 0.55 24.87
N GLY A 202 -1.04 -0.71 24.50
CA GLY A 202 -2.22 -1.16 23.75
C GLY A 202 -2.11 -0.98 22.24
N ASN A 203 -1.00 -0.40 21.75
CA ASN A 203 -0.70 -0.18 20.34
C ASN A 203 -1.77 0.65 19.61
N ASP A 204 -2.35 1.64 20.30
CA ASP A 204 -3.26 2.64 19.70
C ASP A 204 -2.45 3.73 18.98
N PHE A 205 -1.73 3.31 17.94
CA PHE A 205 -1.00 4.18 17.03
C PHE A 205 -1.02 3.64 15.60
N VAL A 206 -0.71 4.52 14.64
CA VAL A 206 -0.45 4.14 13.25
C VAL A 206 1.00 4.47 12.89
N LEU A 207 1.76 3.47 12.46
CA LEU A 207 3.07 3.64 11.83
C LEU A 207 2.94 3.50 10.32
N SER A 208 3.23 4.59 9.61
CA SER A 208 3.35 4.63 8.15
C SER A 208 4.82 4.58 7.73
N ILE A 209 5.17 3.53 7.00
CA ILE A 209 6.53 3.27 6.50
C ILE A 209 6.65 3.89 5.11
N CYS A 210 7.36 5.01 5.02
CA CYS A 210 7.57 5.76 3.78
C CYS A 210 8.95 5.46 3.19
N LEU A 211 9.07 4.30 2.55
CA LEU A 211 10.29 3.82 1.89
C LEU A 211 10.08 3.56 0.39
N TRP A 212 8.98 4.08 -0.16
CA TRP A 212 8.72 4.12 -1.60
C TRP A 212 8.80 2.77 -2.33
N GLY A 213 8.43 1.67 -1.66
CA GLY A 213 8.51 0.32 -2.22
C GLY A 213 9.93 -0.29 -2.24
N SER A 214 10.95 0.43 -1.79
CA SER A 214 12.32 -0.05 -1.69
C SER A 214 12.55 -0.93 -0.47
N ALA A 215 13.75 -1.50 -0.37
CA ALA A 215 14.15 -2.41 0.70
C ALA A 215 13.19 -3.59 0.92
N ASP A 216 12.48 -4.03 -0.13
CA ASP A 216 11.44 -5.07 -0.07
C ASP A 216 10.43 -4.88 1.06
N VAL A 217 10.01 -3.64 1.32
CA VAL A 217 9.07 -3.32 2.41
C VAL A 217 7.81 -4.17 2.37
N ARG A 218 7.40 -4.62 1.18
CA ARG A 218 6.28 -5.52 1.00
C ARG A 218 6.39 -6.82 1.83
N SER A 219 7.57 -7.42 1.96
CA SER A 219 7.74 -8.71 2.66
C SER A 219 7.74 -8.58 4.19
N TRP A 220 8.14 -7.42 4.73
CA TRP A 220 8.36 -7.27 6.17
C TRP A 220 7.57 -6.13 6.84
N ALA A 221 7.10 -5.11 6.13
CA ALA A 221 6.45 -3.94 6.72
C ALA A 221 5.26 -4.31 7.61
N ARG A 222 4.49 -5.34 7.21
CA ARG A 222 3.35 -5.87 7.97
C ARG A 222 3.66 -6.28 9.42
N THR A 223 4.94 -6.57 9.71
CA THR A 223 5.35 -7.02 11.05
C THR A 223 5.65 -5.86 11.99
N LEU A 224 5.79 -4.64 11.46
CA LEU A 224 6.25 -3.46 12.20
C LEU A 224 5.31 -2.27 12.07
N GLY A 225 4.71 -2.06 10.90
CA GLY A 225 3.85 -0.92 10.59
C GLY A 225 2.46 -1.30 10.09
N ASN A 226 1.62 -0.28 9.94
CA ASN A 226 0.22 -0.44 9.57
C ASN A 226 -0.06 -0.16 8.10
N LEU A 227 0.85 0.57 7.44
CA LEU A 227 0.84 0.81 6.00
C LEU A 227 2.27 1.09 5.50
N SER A 228 2.52 0.79 4.23
CA SER A 228 3.84 1.02 3.61
C SER A 228 3.70 1.55 2.19
N ARG A 229 4.41 2.64 1.90
CA ARG A 229 4.48 3.24 0.57
C ARG A 229 4.99 2.24 -0.45
N THR A 230 4.35 2.15 -1.61
CA THR A 230 4.67 1.17 -2.67
C THR A 230 5.50 1.74 -3.82
N SER A 231 5.59 3.07 -3.94
CA SER A 231 6.31 3.77 -5.00
C SER A 231 6.90 5.11 -4.53
N GLU A 232 7.74 5.71 -5.38
CA GLU A 232 8.10 7.14 -5.30
C GLU A 232 6.83 8.03 -5.28
N ASP A 233 7.01 9.32 -4.96
CA ASP A 233 5.90 10.24 -4.67
C ASP A 233 4.94 10.46 -5.83
N ILE A 234 3.64 10.52 -5.53
CA ILE A 234 2.59 10.88 -6.49
C ILE A 234 2.67 12.38 -6.85
N SER A 235 2.06 12.77 -7.97
CA SER A 235 1.90 14.15 -8.44
C SER A 235 0.54 14.32 -9.11
N PRO A 236 0.00 15.55 -9.27
CA PRO A 236 -1.37 15.77 -9.75
C PRO A 236 -1.50 15.64 -11.28
N ASN A 237 -0.97 14.56 -11.85
CA ASN A 237 -1.13 14.17 -13.25
C ASN A 237 -1.45 12.67 -13.37
N TRP A 238 -2.08 12.32 -14.48
CA TRP A 238 -2.60 10.99 -14.76
C TRP A 238 -1.51 9.93 -14.85
N GLU A 239 -0.41 10.23 -15.55
CA GLU A 239 0.73 9.31 -15.72
C GLU A 239 1.31 8.88 -14.37
N ARG A 240 1.46 9.82 -13.44
CA ARG A 240 1.97 9.50 -12.10
C ARG A 240 0.95 8.73 -11.28
N MET A 241 -0.35 9.04 -11.39
CA MET A 241 -1.38 8.23 -10.74
C MET A 241 -1.37 6.78 -11.25
N LEU A 242 -1.19 6.54 -12.56
CA LEU A 242 -1.02 5.18 -13.12
C LEU A 242 0.19 4.45 -12.56
N HIS A 243 1.34 5.14 -12.45
CA HIS A 243 2.54 4.57 -11.83
C HIS A 243 2.26 4.12 -10.39
N ASN A 244 1.68 5.01 -9.58
CA ASN A 244 1.37 4.74 -8.18
C ASN A 244 0.35 3.58 -8.06
N LEU A 245 -0.68 3.56 -8.90
CA LEU A 245 -1.65 2.46 -8.99
C LEU A 245 -0.96 1.12 -9.27
N ASP A 246 -0.10 1.06 -10.29
CA ASP A 246 0.55 -0.19 -10.72
C ASP A 246 1.56 -0.72 -9.70
N SER A 247 2.14 0.15 -8.88
CA SER A 247 3.02 -0.25 -7.78
C SER A 247 2.31 -1.02 -6.66
N ALA A 248 0.98 -0.85 -6.54
CA ALA A 248 0.16 -1.45 -5.49
C ALA A 248 -0.82 -2.53 -6.01
N SER A 249 -1.27 -2.43 -7.25
CA SER A 249 -2.31 -3.30 -7.83
C SER A 249 -1.95 -4.79 -7.86
N ARG A 250 -0.65 -5.10 -7.86
CA ARG A 250 -0.08 -6.46 -7.90
C ARG A 250 0.44 -6.95 -6.53
N ARG A 251 -0.01 -6.31 -5.46
CA ARG A 251 0.35 -6.62 -4.07
C ARG A 251 -0.86 -7.03 -3.23
N GLU A 252 -1.89 -7.58 -3.86
CA GLU A 252 -3.18 -7.91 -3.27
C GLU A 252 -3.10 -8.79 -2.03
N LEU A 253 -2.17 -9.75 -1.98
CA LEU A 253 -1.95 -10.64 -0.82
C LEU A 253 -1.17 -9.98 0.33
N TYR A 254 -0.63 -8.79 0.11
CA TYR A 254 0.16 -8.04 1.10
C TYR A 254 -0.69 -7.02 1.86
N ALA A 255 -1.82 -6.58 1.30
CA ALA A 255 -2.83 -5.78 1.98
C ALA A 255 -3.79 -6.66 2.81
N LYS A 256 -3.92 -6.35 4.10
CA LYS A 256 -4.77 -7.07 5.06
C LYS A 256 -5.01 -6.21 6.30
N PRO A 257 -5.93 -6.60 7.21
CA PRO A 257 -6.12 -5.86 8.45
C PRO A 257 -4.80 -5.59 9.17
N ASN A 258 -4.59 -4.33 9.53
CA ASN A 258 -3.36 -3.79 10.15
C ASN A 258 -2.11 -3.73 9.26
N SER A 259 -2.23 -3.88 7.93
CA SER A 259 -1.11 -3.70 6.99
C SER A 259 -1.63 -3.39 5.58
N TRP A 260 -1.54 -2.14 5.14
CA TRP A 260 -2.08 -1.69 3.86
C TRP A 260 -0.99 -1.26 2.87
N ASN A 261 -1.17 -1.59 1.59
CA ASN A 261 -0.37 -1.03 0.52
C ASN A 261 -0.74 0.44 0.34
N ASP A 262 0.25 1.33 0.39
CA ASP A 262 0.05 2.77 0.27
C ASP A 262 0.58 3.28 -1.08
N PRO A 263 -0.28 3.44 -2.11
CA PRO A 263 0.07 4.08 -3.38
C PRO A 263 0.16 5.61 -3.27
N ASP A 264 0.31 6.17 -2.06
CA ASP A 264 0.44 7.59 -1.75
C ASP A 264 -0.89 8.36 -1.68
N MET A 265 -0.81 9.61 -1.25
CA MET A 265 -1.93 10.51 -0.95
C MET A 265 -2.81 10.83 -2.17
N LEU A 266 -4.03 11.28 -1.91
CA LEU A 266 -5.00 11.72 -2.92
C LEU A 266 -4.72 13.14 -3.39
N PHE A 267 -4.64 13.36 -4.71
CA PHE A 267 -4.55 14.69 -5.35
C PHE A 267 -5.91 15.24 -5.83
N ILE A 268 -7.02 14.63 -5.41
CA ILE A 268 -8.39 15.07 -5.75
C ILE A 268 -8.58 16.53 -5.34
N GLY A 269 -8.89 17.38 -6.31
CA GLY A 269 -8.95 18.85 -6.19
C GLY A 269 -7.75 19.59 -6.81
N SER A 270 -6.80 18.91 -7.45
CA SER A 270 -5.60 19.54 -8.02
C SER A 270 -5.17 18.93 -9.35
N GLY A 271 -4.60 19.77 -10.23
CA GLY A 271 -4.08 19.37 -11.54
C GLY A 271 -5.12 18.61 -12.36
N GLU A 272 -4.76 17.44 -12.87
CA GLU A 272 -5.66 16.61 -13.68
C GLU A 272 -6.72 15.85 -12.85
N PHE A 273 -6.96 16.26 -11.60
CA PHE A 273 -7.99 15.71 -10.71
C PHE A 273 -8.86 16.81 -10.08
N ASP A 274 -8.95 17.99 -10.72
CA ASP A 274 -9.71 19.15 -10.24
C ASP A 274 -11.17 19.18 -10.79
N ASP A 275 -11.84 20.33 -10.63
CA ASP A 275 -13.21 20.54 -11.10
C ASP A 275 -13.39 20.37 -12.61
N ALA A 276 -12.36 20.64 -13.41
CA ALA A 276 -12.39 20.44 -14.86
C ALA A 276 -12.16 18.96 -15.26
N HIS A 277 -11.69 18.13 -14.33
CA HIS A 277 -11.29 16.74 -14.53
C HIS A 277 -12.02 15.79 -13.57
N LEU A 278 -13.33 15.98 -13.42
CA LEU A 278 -14.15 15.20 -12.48
C LEU A 278 -14.13 13.68 -12.75
N THR A 279 -14.02 13.28 -14.02
CA THR A 279 -13.90 11.86 -14.41
C THR A 279 -12.62 11.25 -13.81
N GLU A 280 -11.48 11.92 -14.00
CA GLU A 280 -10.20 11.51 -13.43
C GLU A 280 -10.23 11.52 -11.90
N ALA A 281 -10.84 12.53 -11.27
CA ALA A 281 -11.00 12.59 -9.82
C ALA A 281 -11.79 11.40 -9.27
N ARG A 282 -12.90 11.02 -9.94
CA ARG A 282 -13.68 9.83 -9.59
C ARG A 282 -12.91 8.54 -9.82
N SER A 283 -12.13 8.44 -10.90
CA SER A 283 -11.27 7.28 -11.17
C SER A 283 -10.22 7.10 -10.09
N HIS A 284 -9.51 8.17 -9.71
CA HIS A 284 -8.51 8.13 -8.65
C HIS A 284 -9.11 7.66 -7.31
N MET A 285 -10.26 8.21 -6.91
CA MET A 285 -10.97 7.76 -5.70
C MET A 285 -11.42 6.30 -5.78
N SER A 286 -11.99 5.89 -6.92
CA SER A 286 -12.52 4.53 -7.13
C SER A 286 -11.42 3.47 -7.06
N LEU A 287 -10.27 3.74 -7.68
CA LEU A 287 -9.15 2.82 -7.70
C LEU A 287 -8.49 2.68 -6.33
N TRP A 288 -8.27 3.79 -5.59
CA TRP A 288 -7.78 3.73 -4.21
C TRP A 288 -8.76 2.98 -3.30
N ALA A 289 -10.06 3.15 -3.51
CA ALA A 289 -11.07 2.40 -2.78
C ALA A 289 -11.02 0.89 -3.07
N MET A 290 -10.88 0.50 -4.34
CA MET A 290 -10.73 -0.91 -4.75
C MET A 290 -9.47 -1.55 -4.18
N LEU A 291 -8.37 -0.79 -4.06
CA LEU A 291 -7.12 -1.31 -3.50
C LEU A 291 -7.11 -1.45 -1.98
N ASN A 292 -8.15 -0.97 -1.27
CA ASN A 292 -8.08 -0.68 0.18
C ASN A 292 -6.88 0.20 0.55
N ALA A 293 -6.50 1.11 -0.34
CA ALA A 293 -5.44 2.07 -0.07
C ALA A 293 -5.86 3.03 1.07
N PRO A 294 -4.90 3.58 1.84
CA PRO A 294 -5.16 4.68 2.75
C PRO A 294 -5.75 5.88 1.99
N LEU A 295 -6.99 6.25 2.31
CA LEU A 295 -7.60 7.47 1.77
C LEU A 295 -7.13 8.68 2.57
N ILE A 296 -5.97 9.23 2.19
CA ILE A 296 -5.36 10.43 2.79
C ILE A 296 -5.46 11.58 1.81
N ILE A 297 -6.28 12.58 2.12
CA ILE A 297 -6.45 13.79 1.31
C ILE A 297 -5.17 14.61 1.37
N GLY A 298 -4.56 14.93 0.22
CA GLY A 298 -3.40 15.82 0.12
C GLY A 298 -3.75 17.26 -0.29
N PHE A 299 -5.01 17.56 -0.58
CA PHE A 299 -5.44 18.85 -1.12
C PHE A 299 -5.74 19.90 -0.03
N ASP A 300 -5.54 21.18 -0.35
CA ASP A 300 -5.96 22.30 0.51
C ASP A 300 -7.50 22.41 0.51
N LEU A 301 -8.14 21.75 1.48
CA LEU A 301 -9.60 21.69 1.60
C LEU A 301 -10.29 23.07 1.68
N ARG A 302 -9.56 24.14 2.04
CA ARG A 302 -10.10 25.51 2.03
C ARG A 302 -10.47 25.99 0.62
N LYS A 303 -9.96 25.31 -0.40
CA LYS A 303 -10.22 25.56 -1.82
C LYS A 303 -11.16 24.52 -2.44
N ALA A 304 -11.72 23.59 -1.66
CA ALA A 304 -12.55 22.53 -2.19
C ALA A 304 -13.91 23.03 -2.66
N SER A 305 -14.26 22.69 -3.89
CA SER A 305 -15.61 22.89 -4.42
C SER A 305 -16.58 21.84 -3.85
N PRO A 306 -17.91 22.09 -3.94
CA PRO A 306 -18.90 21.06 -3.63
C PRO A 306 -18.73 19.76 -4.44
N ALA A 307 -18.24 19.84 -5.68
CA ALA A 307 -18.01 18.68 -6.52
C ALA A 307 -16.86 17.81 -5.97
N MET A 308 -15.73 18.42 -5.61
CA MET A 308 -14.61 17.71 -4.99
C MET A 308 -14.98 17.13 -3.62
N MET A 309 -15.72 17.88 -2.81
CA MET A 309 -16.27 17.37 -1.54
C MET A 309 -17.25 16.21 -1.77
N GLY A 310 -17.99 16.20 -2.87
CA GLY A 310 -18.83 15.09 -3.29
C GLY A 310 -18.04 13.83 -3.65
N VAL A 311 -16.91 13.97 -4.35
CA VAL A 311 -16.00 12.85 -4.67
C VAL A 311 -15.39 12.28 -3.39
N LEU A 312 -14.78 13.14 -2.57
CA LEU A 312 -14.15 12.76 -1.30
C LEU A 312 -15.16 12.18 -0.31
N GLY A 313 -16.41 12.66 -0.35
CA GLY A 313 -17.46 12.28 0.56
C GLY A 313 -18.41 11.20 0.07
N ASN A 314 -18.15 10.51 -1.05
CA ASN A 314 -19.08 9.48 -1.53
C ASN A 314 -19.13 8.30 -0.54
N ALA A 315 -20.26 8.13 0.14
CA ALA A 315 -20.42 7.13 1.19
C ALA A 315 -20.35 5.68 0.69
N GLN A 316 -20.80 5.41 -0.55
CA GLN A 316 -20.76 4.06 -1.10
C GLN A 316 -19.34 3.65 -1.50
N VAL A 317 -18.56 4.57 -2.07
CA VAL A 317 -17.15 4.34 -2.43
C VAL A 317 -16.27 4.24 -1.17
N ILE A 318 -16.55 5.04 -0.14
CA ILE A 318 -15.89 4.92 1.16
C ILE A 318 -16.24 3.57 1.81
N ALA A 319 -17.51 3.17 1.83
CA ALA A 319 -17.93 1.88 2.38
C ALA A 319 -17.28 0.70 1.65
N LEU A 320 -17.07 0.82 0.33
CA LEU A 320 -16.28 -0.13 -0.43
C LEU A 320 -14.85 -0.21 0.12
N ASN A 321 -14.12 0.89 0.29
CA ASN A 321 -12.77 0.89 0.86
C ASN A 321 -12.73 0.30 2.29
N GLN A 322 -13.76 0.59 3.08
CA GLN A 322 -13.87 0.18 4.49
C GLN A 322 -14.57 -1.17 4.71
N ASP A 323 -14.79 -1.96 3.64
CA ASP A 323 -15.48 -3.25 3.74
C ASP A 323 -14.76 -4.21 4.71
N ALA A 324 -15.53 -4.86 5.57
CA ALA A 324 -15.01 -5.66 6.68
C ALA A 324 -14.25 -6.93 6.24
N ALA A 325 -14.39 -7.38 4.99
CA ALA A 325 -13.60 -8.50 4.48
C ALA A 325 -12.12 -8.11 4.31
N ALA A 326 -11.81 -6.82 4.21
CA ALA A 326 -10.46 -6.29 4.11
C ALA A 326 -9.66 -6.87 2.92
N HIS A 327 -10.34 -7.31 1.87
CA HIS A 327 -9.72 -7.81 0.65
C HIS A 327 -9.30 -6.65 -0.25
N GLN A 328 -8.03 -6.52 -0.61
CA GLN A 328 -7.66 -5.69 -1.75
C GLN A 328 -8.26 -6.30 -3.04
N ALA A 329 -8.65 -5.50 -4.02
CA ALA A 329 -9.11 -6.01 -5.31
C ALA A 329 -8.00 -6.77 -6.06
N VAL A 330 -8.38 -7.78 -6.84
CA VAL A 330 -7.52 -8.55 -7.72
C VAL A 330 -7.76 -8.11 -9.17
N LEU A 331 -6.71 -8.11 -9.99
CA LEU A 331 -6.81 -7.89 -11.43
C LEU A 331 -7.43 -9.13 -12.09
N ALA A 332 -8.69 -9.02 -12.51
CA ALA A 332 -9.37 -10.04 -13.31
C ALA A 332 -9.00 -9.92 -14.81
N TYR A 333 -8.57 -8.73 -15.24
CA TYR A 333 -8.00 -8.48 -16.56
C TYR A 333 -6.91 -7.41 -16.42
N ASP A 334 -5.70 -7.69 -16.94
CA ASP A 334 -4.53 -6.82 -16.86
C ASP A 334 -4.02 -6.48 -18.26
N GLY A 335 -4.25 -5.25 -18.71
CA GLY A 335 -3.75 -4.75 -19.99
C GLY A 335 -3.35 -3.28 -19.89
N ASP A 336 -2.48 -2.85 -20.79
CA ASP A 336 -1.90 -1.50 -20.76
C ASP A 336 -2.95 -0.39 -20.96
N SER A 337 -4.00 -0.68 -21.73
CA SER A 337 -5.09 0.26 -22.02
C SER A 337 -6.28 0.13 -21.06
N VAL A 338 -6.55 -1.08 -20.58
CA VAL A 338 -7.73 -1.39 -19.76
C VAL A 338 -7.37 -2.38 -18.68
N GLN A 339 -7.86 -2.14 -17.47
CA GLN A 339 -7.83 -3.09 -16.38
C GLN A 339 -9.23 -3.34 -15.83
N ILE A 340 -9.47 -4.57 -15.37
CA ILE A 340 -10.70 -4.92 -14.63
C ILE A 340 -10.29 -5.43 -13.27
N PHE A 341 -10.74 -4.75 -12.22
CA PHE A 341 -10.50 -5.13 -10.83
C PHE A 341 -11.74 -5.78 -10.26
N THR A 342 -11.59 -6.89 -9.53
CA THR A 342 -12.68 -7.56 -8.82
C THR A 342 -12.32 -7.70 -7.34
N LYS A 343 -13.29 -7.40 -6.46
CA LYS A 343 -13.11 -7.46 -5.01
C LYS A 343 -14.28 -8.21 -4.38
N THR A 344 -14.04 -9.28 -3.63
CA THR A 344 -15.11 -9.92 -2.85
C THR A 344 -15.38 -9.13 -1.56
N LEU A 345 -16.64 -8.93 -1.22
CA LEU A 345 -17.08 -8.16 -0.05
C LEU A 345 -17.56 -9.07 1.09
N ALA A 346 -17.64 -8.52 2.31
CA ALA A 346 -18.01 -9.27 3.52
C ALA A 346 -19.41 -9.90 3.44
N ASP A 347 -20.34 -9.27 2.73
CA ASP A 347 -21.70 -9.77 2.52
C ASP A 347 -21.79 -10.88 1.45
N GLY A 348 -20.66 -11.25 0.85
CA GLY A 348 -20.57 -12.27 -0.19
C GLY A 348 -20.88 -11.76 -1.59
N THR A 349 -21.21 -10.48 -1.78
CA THR A 349 -21.25 -9.84 -3.10
C THR A 349 -19.83 -9.46 -3.55
N LYS A 350 -19.71 -8.83 -4.71
CA LYS A 350 -18.43 -8.35 -5.26
C LYS A 350 -18.51 -6.87 -5.58
N ALA A 351 -17.38 -6.19 -5.64
CA ALA A 351 -17.23 -4.95 -6.37
C ALA A 351 -16.40 -5.20 -7.63
N VAL A 352 -16.68 -4.44 -8.69
CA VAL A 352 -15.93 -4.48 -9.95
C VAL A 352 -15.69 -3.08 -10.47
N ALA A 353 -14.44 -2.81 -10.86
CA ALA A 353 -14.06 -1.58 -11.52
C ALA A 353 -13.55 -1.89 -12.92
N LEU A 354 -14.14 -1.26 -13.94
CA LEU A 354 -13.65 -1.28 -15.31
C LEU A 354 -12.95 0.04 -15.57
N PHE A 355 -11.64 -0.02 -15.80
CA PHE A 355 -10.77 1.14 -15.81
C PHE A 355 -10.15 1.36 -17.19
N ASN A 356 -10.48 2.48 -17.83
CA ASN A 356 -9.79 2.96 -19.03
C ASN A 356 -8.55 3.78 -18.63
N ARG A 357 -7.37 3.27 -18.96
CA ARG A 357 -6.08 3.90 -18.65
C ARG A 357 -5.73 5.02 -19.64
N THR A 358 -6.41 5.08 -20.78
CA THR A 358 -6.00 5.86 -21.94
C THR A 358 -6.75 7.19 -22.08
N GLY A 359 -6.14 8.13 -22.80
CA GLY A 359 -6.72 9.42 -23.13
C GLY A 359 -7.85 9.39 -24.18
N SER A 360 -8.28 8.21 -24.62
CA SER A 360 -9.33 8.03 -25.64
C SER A 360 -10.43 7.08 -25.13
N PRO A 361 -11.68 7.20 -25.61
CA PRO A 361 -12.72 6.23 -25.29
C PRO A 361 -12.37 4.81 -25.77
N ILE A 362 -12.87 3.80 -25.06
CA ILE A 362 -12.63 2.38 -25.36
C ILE A 362 -13.85 1.52 -25.05
N ASP A 363 -14.12 0.54 -25.93
CA ASP A 363 -15.13 -0.48 -25.69
C ASP A 363 -14.51 -1.72 -25.08
N VAL A 364 -15.13 -2.23 -24.01
CA VAL A 364 -14.66 -3.38 -23.25
C VAL A 364 -15.79 -4.36 -23.02
N LYS A 365 -15.47 -5.62 -22.72
CA LYS A 365 -16.45 -6.62 -22.32
C LYS A 365 -16.25 -7.00 -20.86
N LEU A 366 -17.31 -6.89 -20.07
CA LEU A 366 -17.39 -7.54 -18.77
C LEU A 366 -17.97 -8.93 -18.95
N ILE A 367 -17.26 -9.97 -18.52
CA ILE A 367 -17.75 -11.35 -18.58
C ILE A 367 -17.95 -11.91 -17.18
N ALA A 368 -18.84 -12.90 -17.04
CA ALA A 368 -19.18 -13.51 -15.75
C ALA A 368 -17.96 -14.10 -15.02
N SER A 369 -16.99 -14.66 -15.75
CA SER A 369 -15.77 -15.24 -15.17
C SER A 369 -14.81 -14.20 -14.58
N HIS A 370 -14.79 -12.93 -15.05
CA HIS A 370 -14.04 -11.86 -14.38
C HIS A 370 -14.53 -11.66 -12.92
N LEU A 371 -15.79 -12.00 -12.66
CA LEU A 371 -16.43 -11.92 -11.36
C LEU A 371 -16.46 -13.27 -10.64
N LYS A 372 -16.02 -14.38 -11.28
CA LYS A 372 -16.17 -15.76 -10.75
C LYS A 372 -17.64 -16.10 -10.44
N TYR A 373 -18.53 -15.57 -11.27
CA TYR A 373 -19.95 -15.90 -11.30
C TYR A 373 -20.25 -16.79 -12.50
N ARG A 374 -21.33 -17.55 -12.40
CA ARG A 374 -21.81 -18.44 -13.46
C ARG A 374 -22.26 -17.65 -14.69
N ALA A 375 -21.76 -18.03 -15.86
CA ALA A 375 -22.12 -17.40 -17.13
C ALA A 375 -23.58 -17.65 -17.54
N ASP A 376 -24.20 -18.73 -17.08
CA ASP A 376 -25.58 -19.12 -17.41
C ASP A 376 -26.62 -18.58 -16.42
N GLN A 377 -26.22 -17.70 -15.51
CA GLN A 377 -27.08 -17.10 -14.48
C GLN A 377 -27.01 -15.56 -14.54
N PRO A 378 -28.08 -14.86 -14.11
CA PRO A 378 -28.07 -13.40 -14.08
C PRO A 378 -27.09 -12.85 -13.04
N ILE A 379 -26.41 -11.77 -13.41
CA ILE A 379 -25.53 -10.96 -12.57
C ILE A 379 -26.10 -9.53 -12.57
N THR A 380 -26.41 -9.02 -11.38
CA THR A 380 -26.89 -7.65 -11.18
C THR A 380 -25.75 -6.75 -10.74
N LEU A 381 -25.62 -5.60 -11.38
CA LEU A 381 -24.66 -4.55 -11.08
C LEU A 381 -25.42 -3.32 -10.57
N THR A 382 -24.89 -2.68 -9.54
CA THR A 382 -25.33 -1.38 -9.00
C THR A 382 -24.16 -0.43 -9.03
N ASP A 383 -24.27 0.68 -9.75
CA ASP A 383 -23.23 1.70 -9.83
C ASP A 383 -23.06 2.41 -8.47
N LEU A 384 -21.82 2.58 -8.02
CA LEU A 384 -21.52 3.19 -6.71
C LEU A 384 -21.44 4.73 -6.75
N TRP A 385 -21.54 5.34 -7.93
CA TRP A 385 -21.55 6.79 -8.11
C TRP A 385 -22.94 7.37 -8.31
N ASP A 386 -23.82 6.71 -9.05
CA ASP A 386 -25.19 7.20 -9.31
C ASP A 386 -26.30 6.28 -8.77
N GLY A 387 -26.00 5.02 -8.44
CA GLY A 387 -26.96 4.05 -7.91
C GLY A 387 -27.71 3.26 -8.99
N ASP A 388 -27.43 3.47 -10.27
CA ASP A 388 -28.13 2.81 -11.37
C ASP A 388 -27.87 1.31 -11.36
N THR A 389 -28.92 0.54 -11.63
CA THR A 389 -28.85 -0.92 -11.67
C THR A 389 -29.00 -1.47 -13.07
N LYS A 390 -28.18 -2.46 -13.42
CA LYS A 390 -28.29 -3.23 -14.67
C LYS A 390 -28.04 -4.70 -14.42
N SER A 391 -28.53 -5.57 -15.30
CA SER A 391 -28.31 -7.01 -15.20
C SER A 391 -27.83 -7.58 -16.51
N PHE A 392 -26.95 -8.57 -16.46
CA PHE A 392 -26.48 -9.31 -17.63
C PHE A 392 -26.30 -10.80 -17.30
N ALA A 393 -26.14 -11.62 -18.32
CA ALA A 393 -25.68 -13.00 -18.21
C ALA A 393 -24.60 -13.22 -19.27
N ASN A 394 -23.65 -14.12 -19.00
CA ASN A 394 -22.47 -14.39 -19.82
C ASN A 394 -21.53 -13.17 -20.00
N GLU A 395 -21.92 -12.18 -20.80
CA GLU A 395 -21.13 -10.98 -21.08
C GLU A 395 -21.99 -9.71 -21.23
N MET A 396 -21.38 -8.55 -21.01
CA MET A 396 -21.97 -7.23 -21.21
C MET A 396 -20.95 -6.31 -21.91
N PRO A 397 -21.28 -5.71 -23.07
CA PRO A 397 -20.46 -4.66 -23.65
C PRO A 397 -20.55 -3.39 -22.81
N VAL A 398 -19.43 -2.69 -22.64
CA VAL A 398 -19.32 -1.47 -21.85
C VAL A 398 -18.48 -0.47 -22.61
N HIS A 399 -19.02 0.73 -22.80
CA HIS A 399 -18.27 1.87 -23.31
C HIS A 399 -17.65 2.62 -22.12
N LEU A 400 -16.36 2.89 -22.18
CA LEU A 400 -15.65 3.72 -21.21
C LEU A 400 -15.14 4.98 -21.90
N GLU A 401 -15.50 6.14 -21.38
CA GLU A 401 -14.90 7.41 -21.78
C GLU A 401 -13.41 7.45 -21.41
N ARG A 402 -12.67 8.42 -21.96
CA ARG A 402 -11.26 8.63 -21.61
C ARG A 402 -11.08 8.68 -20.09
N HIS A 403 -10.07 7.98 -19.58
CA HIS A 403 -9.73 7.96 -18.15
C HIS A 403 -10.85 7.50 -17.20
N GLN A 404 -11.96 6.96 -17.72
CA GLN A 404 -13.12 6.63 -16.89
C GLN A 404 -12.93 5.31 -16.15
N THR A 405 -13.39 5.31 -14.90
CA THR A 405 -13.63 4.09 -14.12
C THR A 405 -15.13 3.96 -13.86
N LEU A 406 -15.74 2.90 -14.37
CA LEU A 406 -17.08 2.50 -13.92
C LEU A 406 -16.92 1.54 -12.75
N LEU A 407 -17.62 1.83 -11.64
CA LEU A 407 -17.45 1.12 -10.37
C LEU A 407 -18.81 0.59 -9.90
N PHE A 408 -18.93 -0.74 -9.83
CA PHE A 408 -20.18 -1.41 -9.49
C PHE A 408 -20.04 -2.29 -8.25
N LYS A 409 -21.11 -2.43 -7.47
CA LYS A 409 -21.38 -3.61 -6.65
C LYS A 409 -22.12 -4.65 -7.50
N ALA A 410 -21.72 -5.91 -7.42
CA ALA A 410 -22.15 -7.01 -8.26
C ALA A 410 -22.65 -8.20 -7.42
N SER A 411 -23.86 -8.67 -7.71
CA SER A 411 -24.46 -9.86 -7.11
C SER A 411 -24.78 -10.89 -8.20
N GLY A 412 -24.51 -12.16 -7.94
CA GLY A 412 -24.73 -13.24 -8.90
C GLY A 412 -24.51 -14.62 -8.27
N THR A 413 -24.81 -15.67 -9.03
CA THR A 413 -24.55 -17.04 -8.60
C THR A 413 -23.07 -17.36 -8.79
N ARG A 414 -22.39 -17.83 -7.74
CA ARG A 414 -20.95 -18.18 -7.76
C ARG A 414 -20.67 -19.37 -8.66
N GLU A 415 -19.52 -19.31 -9.35
CA GLU A 415 -18.99 -20.45 -10.09
C GLU A 415 -18.65 -21.60 -9.12
N HIS A 416 -17.94 -21.28 -8.03
CA HIS A 416 -17.67 -22.23 -6.95
C HIS A 416 -18.76 -22.16 -5.88
N ALA A 417 -19.76 -23.04 -5.98
CA ALA A 417 -20.94 -23.00 -5.10
C ALA A 417 -20.66 -23.48 -3.66
N GLN A 418 -19.61 -24.29 -3.46
CA GLN A 418 -19.33 -24.93 -2.18
C GLN A 418 -18.51 -24.05 -1.22
N GLY A 419 -17.94 -22.95 -1.71
CA GLY A 419 -16.94 -22.21 -0.98
C GLY A 419 -16.49 -20.93 -1.68
N LEU A 420 -15.23 -20.58 -1.45
CA LEU A 420 -14.57 -19.43 -2.06
C LEU A 420 -13.15 -19.82 -2.45
N TYR A 421 -12.71 -19.40 -3.63
CA TYR A 421 -11.31 -19.53 -4.00
C TYR A 421 -10.45 -18.64 -3.11
N LEU A 422 -9.22 -19.04 -2.82
CA LEU A 422 -8.28 -18.23 -2.06
C LEU A 422 -7.99 -16.89 -2.75
N SER A 423 -7.95 -16.89 -4.08
CA SER A 423 -7.77 -15.66 -4.86
C SER A 423 -8.96 -14.71 -4.80
N GLU A 424 -10.11 -15.15 -4.30
CA GLU A 424 -11.24 -14.25 -3.98
C GLU A 424 -11.11 -13.59 -2.60
N GLN A 425 -10.19 -14.06 -1.76
CA GLN A 425 -10.04 -13.64 -0.37
C GLN A 425 -8.62 -13.19 -0.03
N PRO A 426 -7.99 -12.28 -0.80
CA PRO A 426 -6.59 -11.92 -0.61
C PRO A 426 -6.30 -11.39 0.81
N GLY A 427 -7.27 -10.72 1.46
CA GLY A 427 -7.12 -10.25 2.86
C GLY A 427 -7.05 -11.36 3.92
N ASN A 428 -7.36 -12.61 3.56
CA ASN A 428 -7.21 -13.79 4.41
C ASN A 428 -5.97 -14.63 4.08
N VAL A 429 -5.25 -14.32 2.99
CA VAL A 429 -4.03 -15.03 2.58
C VAL A 429 -2.83 -14.15 2.92
N ASN A 430 -1.94 -14.67 3.75
CA ASN A 430 -0.71 -13.98 4.15
C ASN A 430 0.52 -14.70 3.61
N PRO A 431 1.29 -14.10 2.68
CA PRO A 431 2.64 -14.55 2.36
C PRO A 431 3.56 -14.38 3.57
N ALA A 432 3.74 -15.46 4.34
CA ALA A 432 4.60 -15.45 5.52
C ALA A 432 6.07 -15.52 5.13
N VAL A 433 6.37 -16.28 4.07
CA VAL A 433 7.64 -16.33 3.33
C VAL A 433 7.28 -16.40 1.85
N ASP A 434 7.83 -15.53 1.02
CA ASP A 434 7.46 -15.41 -0.40
C ASP A 434 8.45 -16.07 -1.37
N GLY A 435 9.53 -16.66 -0.86
CA GLY A 435 10.54 -17.39 -1.64
C GLY A 435 11.58 -16.50 -2.32
N ILE A 436 11.54 -15.18 -2.09
CA ILE A 436 12.50 -14.22 -2.65
C ILE A 436 13.74 -14.15 -1.77
N VAL A 437 14.91 -14.34 -2.37
CA VAL A 437 16.21 -14.20 -1.71
C VAL A 437 17.03 -13.04 -2.27
N HIS A 438 16.77 -12.65 -3.52
CA HIS A 438 17.36 -11.51 -4.21
C HIS A 438 16.24 -10.68 -4.83
N PRO A 439 15.79 -9.61 -4.15
CA PRO A 439 14.73 -8.77 -4.67
C PRO A 439 15.14 -8.09 -5.97
N MET A 440 14.19 -8.00 -6.89
CA MET A 440 14.38 -7.43 -8.23
C MET A 440 13.43 -6.26 -8.44
N ALA A 441 13.83 -5.40 -9.38
CA ALA A 441 13.01 -4.32 -9.92
C ALA A 441 11.70 -4.86 -10.51
N ASP A 442 10.57 -4.24 -10.19
CA ASP A 442 9.27 -4.56 -10.80
C ASP A 442 9.16 -3.94 -12.20
N PRO A 443 9.17 -4.76 -13.28
CA PRO A 443 9.15 -4.24 -14.64
C PRO A 443 7.75 -3.83 -15.10
N MET A 444 6.70 -4.14 -14.34
CA MET A 444 5.30 -3.91 -14.73
C MET A 444 4.73 -2.58 -14.26
N VAL A 445 5.50 -1.82 -13.47
CA VAL A 445 5.08 -0.50 -13.01
C VAL A 445 5.17 0.48 -14.17
N TYR A 446 4.05 1.15 -14.48
CA TYR A 446 4.01 2.21 -15.48
C TYR A 446 5.08 3.27 -15.23
N ARG A 447 5.77 3.75 -16.27
CA ARG A 447 6.85 4.74 -16.11
C ARG A 447 6.29 6.13 -16.40
N GLY A 448 6.36 7.01 -15.41
CA GLY A 448 5.99 8.42 -15.54
C GLY A 448 7.15 9.34 -15.19
N LEU A 449 6.99 10.64 -15.45
CA LEU A 449 7.94 11.63 -14.98
C LEU A 449 7.84 11.77 -13.45
N LEU A 450 8.95 11.59 -12.74
CA LEU A 450 9.03 11.83 -11.30
C LEU A 450 8.86 13.33 -10.98
N PRO A 451 8.13 13.71 -9.91
CA PRO A 451 7.92 15.11 -9.55
C PRO A 451 9.22 15.87 -9.24
N TRP A 452 10.25 15.14 -8.80
CA TRP A 452 11.55 15.68 -8.41
C TRP A 452 12.63 15.59 -9.50
N ARG A 453 12.29 15.06 -10.69
CA ARG A 453 13.23 14.94 -11.82
C ARG A 453 12.70 15.67 -13.05
N SER A 454 13.59 15.84 -14.01
CA SER A 454 13.26 16.39 -15.33
C SER A 454 13.90 15.54 -16.42
N THR A 455 13.65 15.88 -17.67
CA THR A 455 14.29 15.27 -18.85
C THR A 455 15.80 15.55 -18.97
N LYS A 456 16.41 16.22 -17.97
CA LYS A 456 17.86 16.40 -17.86
C LYS A 456 18.58 15.22 -17.18
N ALA A 457 17.86 14.20 -16.75
CA ALA A 457 18.40 12.97 -16.16
C ALA A 457 17.94 11.74 -16.95
N ASP A 458 18.45 10.55 -16.61
CA ASP A 458 18.19 9.28 -17.32
C ASP A 458 16.76 8.72 -17.13
N GLY A 459 15.84 9.51 -16.56
CA GLY A 459 14.46 9.13 -16.27
C GLY A 459 14.28 8.39 -14.94
N GLU A 460 13.18 7.62 -14.84
CA GLU A 460 12.87 6.74 -13.72
C GLU A 460 13.12 5.29 -14.13
N HIS A 461 14.05 4.62 -13.45
CA HIS A 461 14.20 3.16 -13.50
C HIS A 461 13.35 2.54 -12.39
N PRO A 462 12.79 1.33 -12.57
CA PRO A 462 12.09 0.67 -11.47
C PRO A 462 13.09 0.28 -10.39
N VAL A 463 12.91 0.84 -9.19
CA VAL A 463 13.80 0.70 -8.01
C VAL A 463 13.12 -0.05 -6.85
N TYR A 464 11.96 -0.63 -7.15
CA TYR A 464 11.09 -1.34 -6.21
C TYR A 464 11.59 -2.76 -6.04
N GLY A 465 12.35 -3.02 -4.98
CA GLY A 465 12.93 -4.33 -4.71
C GLY A 465 11.91 -5.31 -4.17
N GLY A 466 10.89 -5.70 -4.94
CA GLY A 466 9.81 -6.57 -4.49
C GLY A 466 9.12 -7.38 -5.59
N TRP A 467 9.70 -7.39 -6.81
CA TRP A 467 9.18 -8.20 -7.91
C TRP A 467 9.26 -9.69 -7.60
N GLY A 468 8.29 -10.47 -8.09
CA GLY A 468 8.33 -11.92 -8.02
C GLY A 468 7.78 -12.54 -6.74
N GLY A 469 6.96 -11.85 -5.93
CA GLY A 469 6.26 -12.56 -4.85
C GLY A 469 4.81 -12.89 -5.17
N ALA A 470 4.14 -13.50 -4.20
CA ALA A 470 2.86 -14.18 -4.40
C ALA A 470 1.75 -13.30 -5.03
N ARG A 471 0.93 -13.92 -5.89
CA ARG A 471 -0.14 -13.27 -6.66
C ARG A 471 -1.41 -14.11 -6.66
N ALA A 472 -2.56 -13.44 -6.73
CA ALA A 472 -3.86 -14.05 -6.99
C ALA A 472 -4.12 -14.11 -8.50
N ASP A 473 -4.55 -15.27 -8.99
CA ASP A 473 -4.91 -15.56 -10.39
C ASP A 473 -3.79 -15.29 -11.42
N ALA A 474 -2.56 -15.15 -10.95
CA ALA A 474 -1.36 -14.98 -11.76
C ALA A 474 -0.17 -15.65 -11.06
N THR A 475 0.85 -16.01 -11.83
CA THR A 475 2.16 -16.37 -11.26
C THR A 475 2.84 -15.11 -10.68
N PRO A 476 3.90 -15.27 -9.85
CA PRO A 476 4.68 -14.13 -9.38
C PRO A 476 5.29 -13.26 -10.49
N PHE A 477 5.34 -13.78 -11.72
CA PHE A 477 5.83 -13.09 -12.91
C PHE A 477 4.72 -12.57 -13.83
N ALA A 478 3.48 -12.48 -13.30
CA ALA A 478 2.28 -12.01 -13.99
C ALA A 478 1.92 -12.79 -15.25
N GLN A 479 2.16 -14.10 -15.23
CA GLN A 479 1.71 -15.02 -16.27
C GLN A 479 0.45 -15.74 -15.82
N THR A 480 -0.35 -16.21 -16.78
CA THR A 480 -1.50 -17.06 -16.46
C THR A 480 -1.01 -18.41 -15.91
N PRO A 481 -1.45 -18.83 -14.72
CA PRO A 481 -1.04 -20.10 -14.10
C PRO A 481 -1.30 -21.30 -14.99
N LYS A 482 -0.32 -22.19 -15.12
CA LYS A 482 -0.40 -23.34 -16.00
C LYS A 482 0.40 -24.52 -15.45
N ILE A 483 -0.25 -25.66 -15.28
CA ILE A 483 0.41 -26.89 -14.81
C ILE A 483 0.16 -28.00 -15.82
N ALA A 484 1.24 -28.60 -16.34
CA ALA A 484 1.20 -29.74 -17.26
C ALA A 484 0.31 -29.49 -18.49
N GLY A 485 0.45 -28.32 -19.12
CA GLY A 485 -0.31 -27.97 -20.31
C GLY A 485 -1.69 -27.37 -20.03
N LYS A 486 -2.22 -27.44 -18.80
CA LYS A 486 -3.56 -26.96 -18.46
C LYS A 486 -3.51 -25.59 -17.79
N THR A 487 -4.25 -24.64 -18.34
CA THR A 487 -4.44 -23.29 -17.79
C THR A 487 -5.42 -23.29 -16.62
N TYR A 488 -5.12 -22.48 -15.61
CA TYR A 488 -5.99 -22.24 -14.45
C TYR A 488 -6.22 -20.74 -14.28
N HIS A 489 -7.49 -20.34 -14.18
CA HIS A 489 -7.88 -18.94 -13.98
C HIS A 489 -8.15 -18.60 -12.51
N ASN A 490 -8.20 -19.61 -11.64
CA ASN A 490 -8.26 -19.47 -10.20
C ASN A 490 -7.01 -20.11 -9.61
N ALA A 491 -6.08 -19.31 -9.08
CA ALA A 491 -4.89 -19.86 -8.42
C ALA A 491 -4.28 -18.86 -7.43
N ILE A 492 -3.46 -19.38 -6.53
CA ILE A 492 -2.43 -18.57 -5.85
C ILE A 492 -1.07 -18.97 -6.41
N GLY A 493 -0.46 -18.07 -7.19
CA GLY A 493 0.89 -18.24 -7.70
C GLY A 493 1.92 -17.81 -6.66
N THR A 494 2.93 -18.63 -6.45
CA THR A 494 4.02 -18.41 -5.48
C THR A 494 5.36 -18.86 -6.06
N LEU A 495 6.44 -18.65 -5.34
CA LEU A 495 7.73 -19.26 -5.63
C LEU A 495 7.93 -20.53 -4.79
N ALA A 496 8.84 -21.40 -5.19
CA ALA A 496 9.38 -22.42 -4.31
C ALA A 496 10.05 -21.77 -3.08
N ASN A 497 10.14 -22.53 -1.99
CA ASN A 497 10.53 -22.06 -0.66
C ASN A 497 9.61 -20.98 -0.08
N SER A 498 8.32 -21.03 -0.44
CA SER A 498 7.30 -20.14 0.10
C SER A 498 6.44 -20.81 1.17
N ARG A 499 5.85 -19.97 2.02
CA ARG A 499 4.86 -20.33 3.03
C ARG A 499 3.76 -19.29 3.06
N LEU A 500 2.53 -19.73 2.80
CA LEU A 500 1.33 -18.93 2.96
C LEU A 500 0.60 -19.33 4.24
N GLU A 501 0.07 -18.35 4.96
CA GLU A 501 -0.84 -18.53 6.10
C GLU A 501 -2.23 -18.06 5.69
N VAL A 502 -3.21 -18.96 5.68
CA VAL A 502 -4.59 -18.68 5.26
C VAL A 502 -5.48 -18.68 6.50
N ARG A 503 -6.14 -17.55 6.77
CA ARG A 503 -7.13 -17.45 7.86
C ARG A 503 -8.39 -18.22 7.49
N ASN A 504 -8.73 -19.22 8.27
CA ASN A 504 -9.97 -19.96 8.12
C ASN A 504 -11.09 -19.30 8.94
N THR A 505 -12.13 -18.81 8.26
CA THR A 505 -13.28 -18.10 8.86
C THR A 505 -14.51 -18.99 9.03
N GLY A 506 -14.30 -20.29 9.25
CA GLY A 506 -15.37 -21.26 9.54
C GLY A 506 -15.61 -22.30 8.45
N PHE A 507 -14.73 -22.41 7.47
CA PHE A 507 -14.76 -23.45 6.43
C PHE A 507 -14.30 -24.81 6.98
N SER A 508 -14.77 -25.87 6.35
CA SER A 508 -14.58 -27.25 6.81
C SER A 508 -13.53 -28.03 6.01
N THR A 509 -13.31 -27.68 4.74
CA THR A 509 -12.39 -28.38 3.85
C THR A 509 -11.54 -27.39 3.06
N PHE A 510 -10.25 -27.71 2.89
CA PHE A 510 -9.37 -27.05 1.93
C PHE A 510 -9.10 -27.97 0.75
N THR A 511 -9.22 -27.45 -0.47
CA THR A 511 -8.99 -28.17 -1.73
C THR A 511 -8.05 -27.39 -2.64
N THR A 512 -7.24 -28.09 -3.44
CA THR A 512 -6.34 -27.48 -4.45
C THR A 512 -5.78 -28.54 -5.41
N LEU A 513 -5.29 -28.07 -6.57
CA LEU A 513 -4.45 -28.76 -7.52
C LEU A 513 -3.06 -28.09 -7.49
N ALA A 514 -2.13 -28.64 -6.71
CA ALA A 514 -0.81 -28.03 -6.53
C ALA A 514 0.20 -28.55 -7.56
N GLY A 515 1.06 -27.69 -8.09
CA GLY A 515 2.09 -28.09 -9.05
C GLY A 515 3.13 -27.03 -9.36
N ILE A 516 4.18 -27.44 -10.07
CA ILE A 516 5.19 -26.53 -10.63
C ILE A 516 4.62 -25.93 -11.90
N ASP A 517 4.69 -24.61 -12.03
CA ASP A 517 4.16 -23.89 -13.18
C ASP A 517 5.00 -24.17 -14.45
N ASP A 518 4.34 -24.18 -15.61
CA ASP A 518 4.95 -24.47 -16.91
C ASP A 518 5.99 -23.41 -17.35
N SER A 519 6.03 -22.23 -16.69
CA SER A 519 7.07 -21.21 -16.92
C SER A 519 8.46 -21.61 -16.41
N VAL A 520 8.54 -22.63 -15.55
CA VAL A 520 9.81 -23.08 -14.96
C VAL A 520 10.67 -23.80 -16.00
N ALA A 521 11.77 -23.14 -16.39
CA ALA A 521 12.72 -23.67 -17.36
C ALA A 521 13.73 -24.67 -16.78
N ASP A 522 13.96 -24.66 -15.46
CA ASP A 522 14.93 -25.56 -14.80
C ASP A 522 14.37 -26.99 -14.67
N PRO A 523 14.86 -27.98 -15.44
CA PRO A 523 14.36 -29.35 -15.39
C PRO A 523 14.78 -30.09 -14.10
N THR A 524 15.72 -29.54 -13.35
CA THR A 524 16.24 -30.12 -12.11
C THR A 524 15.48 -29.67 -10.88
N ALA A 525 14.65 -28.62 -11.00
CA ALA A 525 13.80 -28.13 -9.94
C ALA A 525 12.92 -29.26 -9.37
N ARG A 526 12.89 -29.39 -8.05
CA ARG A 526 11.96 -30.29 -7.36
C ARG A 526 11.24 -29.52 -6.28
N VAL A 527 9.92 -29.68 -6.23
CA VAL A 527 9.08 -29.02 -5.23
C VAL A 527 8.20 -30.05 -4.55
N ARG A 528 8.03 -29.89 -3.24
CA ARG A 528 7.12 -30.67 -2.41
C ARG A 528 6.10 -29.75 -1.78
N PHE A 529 4.82 -30.08 -1.93
CA PHE A 529 3.72 -29.29 -1.40
C PHE A 529 3.22 -29.92 -0.10
N SER A 530 2.99 -29.10 0.91
CA SER A 530 2.34 -29.55 2.15
C SER A 530 1.31 -28.56 2.65
N VAL A 531 0.26 -29.11 3.27
CA VAL A 531 -0.81 -28.36 3.91
C VAL A 531 -0.83 -28.71 5.39
N HIS A 532 -0.80 -27.68 6.24
CA HIS A 532 -0.90 -27.80 7.68
C HIS A 532 -2.12 -27.05 8.20
N ALA A 533 -2.65 -27.47 9.33
CA ALA A 533 -3.71 -26.76 10.05
C ALA A 533 -3.26 -26.53 11.49
N ASP A 534 -3.19 -25.26 11.91
CA ASP A 534 -2.68 -24.82 13.21
C ASP A 534 -1.33 -25.51 13.57
N GLY A 535 -0.40 -25.54 12.61
CA GLY A 535 0.93 -26.14 12.73
C GLY A 535 0.98 -27.67 12.62
N LYS A 536 -0.15 -28.36 12.43
CA LYS A 536 -0.20 -29.83 12.23
C LYS A 536 -0.26 -30.18 10.75
N LEU A 537 0.69 -30.99 10.29
CA LEU A 537 0.69 -31.52 8.92
C LEU A 537 -0.57 -32.37 8.65
N LEU A 538 -1.30 -32.02 7.59
CA LEU A 538 -2.48 -32.74 7.12
C LEU A 538 -2.18 -33.59 5.87
N LYS A 539 -1.47 -33.01 4.90
CA LYS A 539 -1.10 -33.67 3.65
C LYS A 539 0.23 -33.16 3.14
N GLN A 540 1.00 -34.05 2.54
CA GLN A 540 2.24 -33.74 1.84
C GLN A 540 2.31 -34.57 0.55
N THR A 541 2.82 -33.98 -0.52
CA THR A 541 3.08 -34.68 -1.78
C THR A 541 4.45 -35.39 -1.73
N GLY A 542 4.72 -36.23 -2.74
CA GLY A 542 6.11 -36.54 -3.10
C GLY A 542 6.81 -35.31 -3.69
N TRP A 543 8.09 -35.45 -4.02
CA TRP A 543 8.80 -34.48 -4.85
C TRP A 543 8.22 -34.50 -6.26
N MET A 544 7.74 -33.34 -6.73
CA MET A 544 7.26 -33.12 -8.09
C MET A 544 8.37 -32.50 -8.92
N LYS A 545 8.35 -32.74 -10.24
CA LYS A 545 9.24 -32.12 -11.23
C LYS A 545 8.42 -31.34 -12.27
N PRO A 546 9.04 -30.40 -13.01
CA PRO A 546 8.36 -29.71 -14.10
C PRO A 546 7.72 -30.68 -15.10
N GLY A 547 6.49 -30.37 -15.53
CA GLY A 547 5.69 -31.20 -16.44
C GLY A 547 4.91 -32.35 -15.79
N ASP A 548 5.07 -32.59 -14.48
CA ASP A 548 4.19 -33.52 -13.76
C ASP A 548 2.75 -32.98 -13.69
N ALA A 549 1.77 -33.87 -13.74
CA ALA A 549 0.38 -33.51 -13.52
C ALA A 549 0.19 -32.93 -12.09
N PRO A 550 -0.74 -31.99 -11.88
CA PRO A 550 -0.94 -31.38 -10.57
C PRO A 550 -1.39 -32.41 -9.54
N ALA A 551 -0.89 -32.27 -8.31
CA ALA A 551 -1.28 -33.08 -7.17
C ALA A 551 -2.58 -32.55 -6.56
N ALA A 552 -3.64 -33.36 -6.60
CA ALA A 552 -4.88 -33.06 -5.90
C ALA A 552 -4.72 -33.22 -4.38
N ILE A 553 -5.05 -32.16 -3.64
CA ILE A 553 -5.06 -32.14 -2.18
C ILE A 553 -6.46 -31.75 -1.73
N ALA A 554 -7.06 -32.56 -0.87
CA ALA A 554 -8.31 -32.27 -0.18
C ALA A 554 -8.15 -32.69 1.28
N VAL A 555 -8.27 -31.76 2.23
CA VAL A 555 -8.02 -32.01 3.65
C VAL A 555 -9.06 -31.33 4.54
N PRO A 556 -9.45 -31.95 5.66
CA PRO A 556 -10.36 -31.34 6.62
C PRO A 556 -9.64 -30.24 7.40
N VAL A 557 -10.21 -29.04 7.42
CA VAL A 557 -9.71 -27.86 8.14
C VAL A 557 -10.74 -27.31 9.14
N LYS A 558 -11.85 -28.03 9.34
CA LYS A 558 -12.90 -27.65 10.30
C LYS A 558 -12.32 -27.40 11.69
N GLY A 559 -12.54 -26.20 12.20
CA GLY A 559 -12.09 -25.77 13.53
C GLY A 559 -10.63 -25.27 13.57
N ALA A 560 -9.86 -25.42 12.49
CA ALA A 560 -8.55 -24.81 12.39
C ALA A 560 -8.68 -23.29 12.23
N LYS A 561 -7.78 -22.50 12.83
CA LYS A 561 -7.76 -21.04 12.67
C LYS A 561 -6.91 -20.61 11.48
N ILE A 562 -5.78 -21.29 11.28
CA ILE A 562 -4.83 -21.05 10.21
C ILE A 562 -4.60 -22.34 9.43
N VAL A 563 -4.69 -22.24 8.10
CA VAL A 563 -4.24 -23.28 7.16
C VAL A 563 -2.95 -22.78 6.53
N GLU A 564 -1.85 -23.51 6.70
CA GLU A 564 -0.56 -23.15 6.10
C GLU A 564 -0.33 -23.94 4.83
N LEU A 565 0.05 -23.25 3.76
CA LEU A 565 0.42 -23.84 2.47
C LEU A 565 1.92 -23.64 2.27
N VAL A 566 2.67 -24.74 2.15
CA VAL A 566 4.14 -24.70 2.02
C VAL A 566 4.55 -25.35 0.72
N ALA A 567 5.31 -24.62 -0.09
CA ALA A 567 5.98 -25.14 -1.28
C ALA A 567 7.48 -25.21 -1.01
N GLU A 568 7.97 -26.40 -0.65
CA GLU A 568 9.37 -26.64 -0.29
C GLU A 568 10.17 -27.00 -1.54
N GLY A 569 11.24 -26.23 -1.80
CA GLY A 569 12.21 -26.51 -2.86
C GLY A 569 13.32 -27.46 -2.42
N ASN A 570 14.00 -28.10 -3.37
CA ASN A 570 15.14 -28.99 -3.11
C ASN A 570 16.46 -28.26 -2.81
N HIS A 571 16.50 -26.93 -2.92
CA HIS A 571 17.63 -26.08 -2.51
C HIS A 571 17.12 -24.66 -2.17
N PRO A 572 17.88 -23.83 -1.42
CA PRO A 572 17.40 -22.52 -0.98
C PRO A 572 17.21 -21.50 -2.12
N GLU A 573 18.06 -21.52 -3.13
CA GLU A 573 18.01 -20.56 -4.25
C GLU A 573 17.07 -21.05 -5.35
N MET A 574 15.77 -20.84 -5.16
CA MET A 574 14.72 -21.27 -6.11
C MET A 574 13.75 -20.15 -6.49
N GLN A 575 14.16 -18.89 -6.39
CA GLN A 575 13.28 -17.76 -6.64
C GLN A 575 12.80 -17.61 -8.10
N ASN A 576 13.33 -18.39 -9.04
CA ASN A 576 12.86 -18.47 -10.43
C ASN A 576 11.92 -19.66 -10.66
N VAL A 577 11.62 -20.45 -9.63
CA VAL A 577 10.75 -21.62 -9.72
C VAL A 577 9.36 -21.20 -9.24
N ALA A 578 8.53 -20.79 -10.18
CA ALA A 578 7.12 -20.51 -9.94
C ALA A 578 6.34 -21.80 -9.69
N VAL A 579 5.42 -21.75 -8.73
CA VAL A 579 4.54 -22.86 -8.35
C VAL A 579 3.15 -22.35 -8.05
N ASP A 580 2.16 -23.15 -8.39
CA ASP A 580 0.76 -22.76 -8.31
C ASP A 580 -0.02 -23.66 -7.36
N TRP A 581 -0.83 -23.02 -6.53
CA TRP A 581 -1.94 -23.63 -5.81
C TRP A 581 -3.21 -23.40 -6.65
N ALA A 582 -3.36 -24.15 -7.74
CA ALA A 582 -4.48 -23.98 -8.66
C ALA A 582 -5.80 -24.47 -8.04
N GLU A 583 -6.90 -23.81 -8.38
CA GLU A 583 -8.24 -24.02 -7.82
C GLU A 583 -8.24 -24.10 -6.28
N ALA A 584 -7.31 -23.41 -5.62
CA ALA A 584 -7.20 -23.43 -4.18
C ALA A 584 -8.44 -22.79 -3.55
N ALA A 585 -9.19 -23.55 -2.76
CA ALA A 585 -10.49 -23.12 -2.22
C ALA A 585 -10.69 -23.58 -0.77
N LEU A 586 -11.52 -22.82 -0.05
CA LEU A 586 -12.07 -23.19 1.24
C LEU A 586 -13.58 -23.44 1.11
N ASP A 587 -14.01 -24.65 1.49
CA ASP A 587 -15.36 -25.17 1.31
C ASP A 587 -16.11 -25.30 2.64
N ARG A 588 -17.43 -25.05 2.62
CA ARG A 588 -18.29 -25.04 3.83
C ARG A 588 -18.69 -26.44 4.28
#